data_AF-A0A958LBQ4-F1
#
_entry.id   AF-A0A958LBQ4-F1
#
_cell.length_a   1.000
_cell.length_b   1.000
_cell.length_c   1.000
_cell.angle_alpha   90.00
_cell.angle_beta   90.00
_cell.angle_gamma   90.00
#
_symmetry.space_group_name_H-M   'P 1'
#
loop_
_entity.id
_entity.type
_entity.pdbx_description
1 polymer ?
#
loop_
_entity_poly.entity_id
_entity_poly.type
_entity_poly.pdbx_seq_one_letter_code
_entity_poly.pdbx_strand_id
1 'polypeptide(L)'
;RDSRYDSWGFVGASGLNCHEGSLVIHGLGRYYDDRDPWGELAAWFEKNWTSRPMLVDLPGPGTCSAQYQLPNLLLQNGTCWTRFPRPCLGITGGKLATRLEWRADAAMPPAEVVATHWVRLCLMRGVYFRFGRELSRMVTYDQAIENLAEAALHGPDAELWYEGRKVPARELWREVLLRMVDSGHDDLHFSDRTKDRYQPLVLARLEEGGTGAELIERYWDRLPGDGLERGKRLTLELLDVQEQPWSEWPRA
;
A
#
# COMPACT_ATOMS: atom_id res chain seq x y z
N ARG A 1 16.26 21.26 11.48
CA ARG A 1 15.75 19.91 11.80
C ARG A 1 14.28 20.10 12.14
N ASP A 2 13.42 19.95 11.15
CA ASP A 2 12.10 20.56 11.12
C ASP A 2 11.03 19.56 11.55
N SER A 3 10.39 19.82 12.70
CA SER A 3 9.40 18.98 13.39
C SER A 3 7.99 19.05 12.79
N ARG A 4 7.88 19.36 11.50
CA ARG A 4 6.58 19.62 10.83
C ARG A 4 5.88 18.36 10.29
N TYR A 5 6.40 17.16 10.58
CA TYR A 5 5.88 15.89 10.04
C TYR A 5 5.02 15.07 11.01
N ASP A 6 4.82 15.51 12.25
CA ASP A 6 4.10 14.76 13.30
C ASP A 6 2.56 14.80 13.20
N SER A 7 1.99 15.21 12.06
CA SER A 7 0.57 15.55 12.03
C SER A 7 -0.17 15.21 10.74
N TRP A 8 0.01 14.01 10.19
CA TRP A 8 -0.91 13.47 9.19
C TRP A 8 -2.06 12.74 9.90
N GLY A 9 -3.04 13.51 10.37
CA GLY A 9 -4.27 12.96 10.93
C GLY A 9 -5.21 12.54 9.82
N PHE A 10 -5.51 11.25 9.71
CA PHE A 10 -6.72 10.79 9.01
C PHE A 10 -7.94 11.40 9.71
N VAL A 11 -8.94 11.90 8.98
CA VAL A 11 -10.24 12.27 9.55
C VAL A 11 -11.27 11.35 8.88
N GLY A 12 -12.18 10.80 9.69
CA GLY A 12 -13.11 9.73 9.31
C GLY A 12 -13.78 9.96 7.95
N ALA A 13 -13.75 8.92 7.11
CA ALA A 13 -14.35 8.92 5.79
C ALA A 13 -15.83 8.53 5.89
N SER A 14 -16.73 9.43 5.51
CA SER A 14 -18.12 9.11 5.19
C SER A 14 -18.21 8.84 3.68
N GLY A 15 -18.05 7.57 3.29
CA GLY A 15 -18.24 7.12 1.91
C GLY A 15 -16.98 6.50 1.28
N LEU A 16 -17.06 5.20 1.01
CA LEU A 16 -16.11 4.44 0.21
C LEU A 16 -16.74 4.20 -1.17
N ASN A 17 -16.16 4.77 -2.22
CA ASN A 17 -16.50 4.39 -3.59
C ASN A 17 -15.28 3.71 -4.23
N CYS A 18 -15.41 2.42 -4.52
CA CYS A 18 -14.42 1.62 -5.21
C CYS A 18 -14.77 1.61 -6.71
N HIS A 19 -14.09 2.43 -7.52
CA HIS A 19 -14.05 2.24 -8.97
C HIS A 19 -12.59 2.02 -9.40
N GLU A 20 -12.36 0.94 -10.14
CA GLU A 20 -11.11 0.64 -10.87
C GLU A 20 -9.82 0.59 -10.02
N GLY A 21 -9.82 -0.22 -8.95
CA GLY A 21 -8.60 -0.48 -8.15
C GLY A 21 -8.04 0.73 -7.38
N SER A 22 -8.70 1.89 -7.48
CA SER A 22 -8.34 3.10 -6.77
C SER A 22 -9.26 3.30 -5.57
N LEU A 23 -8.69 3.25 -4.36
CA LEU A 23 -9.41 3.57 -3.13
C LEU A 23 -9.55 5.09 -3.01
N VAL A 24 -10.77 5.60 -3.19
CA VAL A 24 -11.08 7.00 -2.91
C VAL A 24 -11.38 7.14 -1.42
N ILE A 25 -10.38 7.49 -0.63
CA ILE A 25 -10.58 7.88 0.77
C ILE A 25 -11.08 9.33 0.77
N HIS A 26 -12.38 9.54 0.93
CA HIS A 26 -12.96 10.86 1.19
C HIS A 26 -12.64 11.29 2.64
N GLY A 27 -11.38 11.61 2.93
CA GLY A 27 -10.92 11.92 4.30
C GLY A 27 -10.08 13.19 4.45
N LEU A 28 -9.67 13.82 3.34
CA LEU A 28 -8.81 15.02 3.38
C LEU A 28 -9.57 16.31 3.03
N GLY A 29 -10.83 16.20 2.60
CA GLY A 29 -11.63 17.35 2.15
C GLY A 29 -12.00 18.37 3.25
N ARG A 30 -11.87 18.03 4.54
CA ARG A 30 -12.11 18.98 5.65
C ARG A 30 -10.84 19.69 6.15
N TYR A 31 -9.65 19.32 5.69
CA TYR A 31 -8.42 20.00 6.13
C TYR A 31 -8.09 21.25 5.31
N TYR A 32 -8.70 21.39 4.13
CA TYR A 32 -8.39 22.43 3.14
C TYR A 32 -9.46 23.53 3.02
N ASP A 33 -10.50 23.53 3.87
CA ASP A 33 -11.60 24.51 3.74
C ASP A 33 -11.19 25.93 4.18
N ASP A 34 -10.18 26.06 5.06
CA ASP A 34 -9.79 27.35 5.67
C ASP A 34 -8.31 27.75 5.50
N ARG A 35 -7.49 26.93 4.83
CA ARG A 35 -6.05 27.22 4.59
C ARG A 35 -5.77 27.22 3.11
N ASP A 36 -4.94 28.17 2.68
CA ASP A 36 -4.39 28.23 1.32
C ASP A 36 -3.86 26.84 0.90
N PRO A 37 -4.61 26.07 0.09
CA PRO A 37 -4.27 24.70 -0.24
C PRO A 37 -2.97 24.65 -1.03
N TRP A 38 -2.60 25.75 -1.68
CA TRP A 38 -1.38 25.88 -2.46
C TRP A 38 -0.14 25.93 -1.57
N GLY A 39 -0.19 26.51 -0.37
CA GLY A 39 0.98 26.57 0.51
C GLY A 39 1.50 25.19 0.92
N GLU A 40 0.59 24.29 1.32
CA GLU A 40 0.95 22.91 1.70
C GLU A 40 1.31 22.05 0.48
N LEU A 41 0.61 22.23 -0.65
CA LEU A 41 0.93 21.58 -1.93
C LEU A 41 2.28 22.02 -2.49
N ALA A 42 2.61 23.31 -2.38
CA ALA A 42 3.85 23.87 -2.86
C ALA A 42 5.04 23.32 -2.06
N ALA A 43 4.92 23.22 -0.73
CA ALA A 43 5.95 22.59 0.10
C ALA A 43 6.20 21.11 -0.29
N TRP A 44 5.13 20.40 -0.68
CA TRP A 44 5.25 19.03 -1.17
C TRP A 44 5.89 18.95 -2.56
N PHE A 45 5.52 19.87 -3.46
CA PHE A 45 6.10 20.01 -4.79
C PHE A 45 7.58 20.36 -4.73
N GLU A 46 7.96 21.33 -3.90
CA GLU A 46 9.33 21.80 -3.71
C GLU A 46 10.25 20.66 -3.24
N LYS A 47 9.77 19.81 -2.32
CA LYS A 47 10.53 18.63 -1.88
C LYS A 47 10.74 17.63 -3.01
N ASN A 48 9.71 17.34 -3.80
CA ASN A 48 9.86 16.44 -4.95
C ASN A 48 10.82 17.05 -5.98
N TRP A 49 10.72 18.35 -6.23
CA TRP A 49 11.60 19.11 -7.13
C TRP A 49 13.07 19.04 -6.75
N THR A 50 13.38 19.35 -5.49
CA THR A 50 14.75 19.40 -4.98
C THR A 50 15.40 18.03 -4.85
N SER A 51 14.62 16.98 -4.56
CA SER A 51 15.16 15.64 -4.30
C SER A 51 15.02 14.65 -5.47
N ARG A 52 14.18 14.95 -6.46
CA ARG A 52 13.83 14.05 -7.56
C ARG A 52 13.72 14.82 -8.87
N PRO A 53 14.87 15.22 -9.46
CA PRO A 53 14.88 15.93 -10.73
C PRO A 53 14.22 15.08 -11.81
N MET A 54 13.44 15.74 -12.67
CA MET A 54 12.82 15.09 -13.82
C MET A 54 13.72 15.16 -15.04
N LEU A 55 13.53 14.20 -15.95
CA LEU A 55 14.13 14.22 -17.28
C LEU A 55 13.66 15.43 -18.11
N VAL A 56 12.46 15.95 -17.82
CA VAL A 56 11.92 17.16 -18.43
C VAL A 56 12.07 18.31 -17.46
N ASP A 57 12.73 19.38 -17.89
CA ASP A 57 12.84 20.63 -17.14
C ASP A 57 11.48 21.35 -17.16
N LEU A 58 10.73 21.21 -16.06
CA LEU A 58 9.52 21.98 -15.85
C LEU A 58 9.85 23.25 -15.04
N PRO A 59 9.11 24.35 -15.25
CA PRO A 59 9.22 25.47 -14.36
C PRO A 59 8.79 25.07 -12.94
N GLY A 60 9.63 25.42 -11.96
CA GLY A 60 9.41 25.16 -10.55
C GLY A 60 8.23 25.95 -9.94
N PRO A 61 7.94 25.72 -8.65
CA PRO A 61 6.86 26.42 -7.96
C PRO A 61 7.02 27.94 -8.08
N GLY A 62 5.95 28.62 -8.51
CA GLY A 62 5.94 30.09 -8.64
C GLY A 62 6.69 30.65 -9.86
N THR A 63 7.32 29.81 -10.68
CA THR A 63 8.03 30.27 -11.90
C THR A 63 7.22 30.07 -13.18
N CYS A 64 5.98 29.57 -13.09
CA CYS A 64 5.01 29.48 -14.19
C CYS A 64 3.65 30.06 -13.81
N SER A 65 2.85 30.39 -14.84
CA SER A 65 1.49 30.86 -14.65
C SER A 65 0.62 29.81 -13.96
N ALA A 66 -0.37 30.26 -13.18
CA ALA A 66 -1.20 29.40 -12.33
C ALA A 66 -1.83 28.21 -13.08
N GLN A 67 -2.17 28.39 -14.36
CA GLN A 67 -2.74 27.34 -15.21
C GLN A 67 -1.80 26.13 -15.44
N TYR A 68 -0.49 26.30 -15.28
CA TYR A 68 0.51 25.22 -15.47
C TYR A 68 1.05 24.63 -14.15
N GLN A 69 0.78 25.27 -13.01
CA GLN A 69 1.31 24.82 -11.72
C GLN A 69 0.79 23.43 -11.33
N LEU A 70 -0.52 23.20 -11.41
CA LEU A 70 -1.11 21.89 -11.09
C LEU A 70 -0.72 20.81 -12.12
N PRO A 71 -0.81 21.03 -13.45
CA PRO A 71 -0.33 20.04 -14.43
C PRO A 71 1.13 19.62 -14.22
N ASN A 72 2.03 20.58 -13.93
CA ASN A 72 3.44 20.27 -13.69
C ASN A 72 3.63 19.43 -12.41
N LEU A 73 2.90 19.77 -11.35
CA LEU A 73 2.87 19.00 -10.11
C LEU A 73 2.35 17.57 -10.34
N LEU A 74 1.26 17.41 -11.09
CA LEU A 74 0.71 16.10 -11.43
C LEU A 74 1.70 15.28 -12.26
N LEU A 75 2.35 15.89 -13.25
CA LEU A 75 3.36 15.24 -14.08
C LEU A 75 4.55 14.77 -13.24
N GLN A 76 5.06 15.63 -12.35
CA GLN A 76 6.17 15.26 -11.46
C GLN A 76 5.78 14.18 -10.46
N ASN A 77 4.59 14.27 -9.88
CA ASN A 77 4.08 13.23 -9.01
C ASN A 77 3.93 11.89 -9.75
N GLY A 78 3.54 11.97 -11.03
CA GLY A 78 3.50 10.83 -11.96
C GLY A 78 4.82 10.07 -12.05
N THR A 79 5.95 10.78 -12.02
CA THR A 79 7.30 10.22 -12.17
C THR A 79 7.99 9.89 -10.84
N CYS A 80 7.36 10.19 -9.69
CA CYS A 80 7.87 9.81 -8.38
C CYS A 80 7.48 8.37 -8.00
N TRP A 81 8.23 7.39 -8.48
CA TRP A 81 7.94 5.95 -8.26
C TRP A 81 8.36 5.40 -6.90
N THR A 82 9.36 5.98 -6.25
CA THR A 82 9.90 5.51 -4.96
C THR A 82 9.00 5.82 -3.75
N ARG A 83 7.71 6.15 -3.96
CA ARG A 83 6.71 6.27 -2.89
C ARG A 83 5.66 5.18 -3.09
N PHE A 84 5.65 4.19 -2.20
CA PHE A 84 4.72 3.07 -2.24
C PHE A 84 3.27 3.52 -1.99
N PRO A 85 2.97 4.30 -0.93
CA PRO A 85 1.77 5.12 -0.88
C PRO A 85 2.03 6.49 -1.53
N ARG A 86 1.36 6.77 -2.65
CA ARG A 86 1.45 8.02 -3.39
C ARG A 86 0.23 8.90 -3.13
N PRO A 87 0.40 10.11 -2.57
CA PRO A 87 -0.65 11.11 -2.58
C PRO A 87 -0.98 11.49 -4.02
N CYS A 88 -2.23 11.29 -4.43
CA CYS A 88 -2.73 11.67 -5.74
C CYS A 88 -3.60 12.91 -5.59
N LEU A 89 -3.31 13.91 -6.41
CA LEU A 89 -4.05 15.16 -6.45
C LEU A 89 -4.95 15.15 -7.68
N GLY A 90 -6.15 15.70 -7.55
CA GLY A 90 -7.06 15.85 -8.67
C GLY A 90 -8.05 16.98 -8.40
N ILE A 91 -8.82 17.33 -9.43
CA ILE A 91 -9.96 18.24 -9.28
C ILE A 91 -11.21 17.41 -9.54
N THR A 92 -12.15 17.43 -8.60
CA THR A 92 -13.44 16.75 -8.72
C THR A 92 -14.54 17.73 -8.34
N GLY A 93 -15.48 17.98 -9.26
CA GLY A 93 -16.55 18.97 -9.04
C GLY A 93 -16.04 20.39 -8.77
N GLY A 94 -14.90 20.78 -9.37
CA GLY A 94 -14.27 22.09 -9.16
C GLY A 94 -13.50 22.23 -7.84
N LYS A 95 -13.46 21.19 -6.99
CA LYS A 95 -12.71 21.18 -5.73
C LYS A 95 -11.46 20.32 -5.84
N LEU A 96 -10.40 20.72 -5.16
CA LEU A 96 -9.22 19.89 -4.99
C LEU A 96 -9.61 18.63 -4.20
N ALA A 97 -9.36 17.48 -4.79
CA ALA A 97 -9.52 16.17 -4.18
C ALA A 97 -8.15 15.52 -4.02
N THR A 98 -7.93 14.90 -2.88
CA THR A 98 -6.71 14.15 -2.61
C THR A 98 -7.06 12.69 -2.32
N ARG A 99 -6.25 11.78 -2.85
CA ARG A 99 -6.39 10.33 -2.71
C ARG A 99 -5.05 9.74 -2.31
N LEU A 100 -5.06 8.55 -1.74
CA LEU A 100 -3.84 7.77 -1.52
C LEU A 100 -3.86 6.57 -2.45
N GLU A 101 -2.88 6.46 -3.32
CA GLU A 101 -2.68 5.32 -4.19
C GLU A 101 -1.62 4.40 -3.60
N TRP A 102 -1.93 3.11 -3.49
CA TRP A 102 -0.97 2.11 -3.05
C TRP A 102 -0.38 1.38 -4.24
N ARG A 103 0.95 1.26 -4.27
CA ARG A 103 1.71 0.75 -5.43
C ARG A 103 2.67 -0.40 -5.11
N ALA A 104 2.59 -0.97 -3.91
CA ALA A 104 3.48 -2.04 -3.47
C ALA A 104 2.95 -3.46 -3.72
N ASP A 105 1.71 -3.60 -4.21
CA ASP A 105 1.10 -4.92 -4.38
C ASP A 105 1.72 -5.65 -5.58
N ALA A 106 2.11 -6.91 -5.36
CA ALA A 106 2.55 -7.79 -6.43
C ALA A 106 1.36 -8.31 -7.25
N ALA A 107 1.63 -8.82 -8.46
CA ALA A 107 0.63 -9.57 -9.22
C ALA A 107 0.27 -10.86 -8.47
N MET A 108 -1.03 -11.17 -8.39
CA MET A 108 -1.55 -12.34 -7.64
C MET A 108 -2.93 -12.74 -8.18
N PRO A 109 -3.40 -13.97 -7.89
CA PRO A 109 -4.75 -14.41 -8.23
C PRO A 109 -5.83 -13.44 -7.77
N PRO A 110 -6.98 -13.33 -8.46
CA PRO A 110 -8.02 -12.36 -8.13
C PRO A 110 -8.51 -12.43 -6.67
N ALA A 111 -8.64 -13.64 -6.12
CA ALA A 111 -9.04 -13.83 -4.71
C ALA A 111 -7.99 -13.28 -3.73
N GLU A 112 -6.70 -13.47 -4.03
CA GLU A 112 -5.58 -12.94 -3.23
C GLU A 112 -5.49 -11.41 -3.30
N VAL A 113 -5.78 -10.83 -4.48
CA VAL A 113 -5.86 -9.36 -4.65
C VAL A 113 -6.90 -8.79 -3.69
N VAL A 114 -8.11 -9.36 -3.70
CA VAL A 114 -9.21 -8.86 -2.86
C VAL A 114 -8.91 -9.08 -1.38
N ALA A 115 -8.35 -10.23 -1.00
CA ALA A 115 -7.98 -10.49 0.38
C ALA A 115 -6.91 -9.52 0.90
N THR A 116 -5.87 -9.28 0.11
CA THR A 116 -4.79 -8.33 0.43
C THR A 116 -5.34 -6.91 0.54
N HIS A 117 -6.24 -6.52 -0.36
CA HIS A 117 -6.89 -5.21 -0.31
C HIS A 117 -7.76 -5.07 0.95
N TRP A 118 -8.59 -6.08 1.26
CA TRP A 118 -9.44 -6.09 2.45
C TRP A 118 -8.62 -5.96 3.74
N VAL A 119 -7.57 -6.78 3.91
CA VAL A 119 -6.67 -6.70 5.08
C VAL A 119 -6.04 -5.34 5.18
N ARG A 120 -5.52 -4.79 4.08
CA ARG A 120 -4.86 -3.47 4.11
C ARG A 120 -5.83 -2.37 4.54
N LEU A 121 -7.05 -2.35 4.00
CA LEU A 121 -8.07 -1.37 4.37
C LEU A 121 -8.38 -1.44 5.87
N CYS A 122 -8.67 -2.64 6.35
CA CYS A 122 -8.99 -2.87 7.75
C CYS A 122 -7.80 -2.54 8.64
N LEU A 123 -6.58 -2.95 8.27
CA LEU A 123 -5.38 -2.66 9.04
C LEU A 123 -5.08 -1.16 9.12
N MET A 124 -5.16 -0.43 8.01
CA MET A 124 -5.00 1.03 8.01
C MET A 124 -6.00 1.68 8.97
N ARG A 125 -7.25 1.20 8.97
CA ARG A 125 -8.30 1.72 9.84
C ARG A 125 -8.07 1.38 11.32
N GLY A 126 -7.74 0.13 11.62
CA GLY A 126 -7.45 -0.32 12.99
C GLY A 126 -6.18 0.31 13.58
N VAL A 127 -5.12 0.47 12.78
CA VAL A 127 -3.90 1.20 13.17
C VAL A 127 -4.25 2.66 13.48
N TYR A 128 -5.05 3.30 12.64
CA TYR A 128 -5.50 4.67 12.89
C TYR A 128 -6.32 4.77 14.18
N PHE A 129 -7.21 3.81 14.48
CA PHE A 129 -7.94 3.85 15.75
C PHE A 129 -7.06 3.67 16.96
N ARG A 130 -6.11 2.76 16.88
CA ARG A 130 -5.28 2.44 18.02
C ARG A 130 -4.24 3.53 18.31
N PHE A 131 -3.66 4.13 17.28
CA PHE A 131 -2.53 5.05 17.45
C PHE A 131 -2.79 6.46 16.97
N GLY A 132 -3.73 6.67 16.05
CA GLY A 132 -4.04 7.97 15.47
C GLY A 132 -2.79 8.70 14.99
N ARG A 133 -2.54 9.88 15.56
CA ARG A 133 -1.36 10.72 15.23
C ARG A 133 -0.07 10.23 15.87
N GLU A 134 -0.13 9.31 16.82
CA GLU A 134 1.03 8.80 17.56
C GLU A 134 1.70 7.60 16.87
N LEU A 135 1.29 7.26 15.64
CA LEU A 135 1.87 6.17 14.87
C LEU A 135 3.40 6.28 14.72
N SER A 136 3.93 7.50 14.59
CA SER A 136 5.38 7.73 14.50
C SER A 136 6.17 7.34 15.76
N ARG A 137 5.49 7.18 16.90
CA ARG A 137 6.09 6.66 18.14
C ARG A 137 6.23 5.13 18.13
N MET A 138 5.41 4.46 17.33
CA MET A 138 5.38 3.00 17.23
C MET A 138 6.47 2.48 16.31
N VAL A 139 6.57 3.12 15.15
CA VAL A 139 7.55 2.82 14.11
C VAL A 139 7.96 4.16 13.51
N THR A 140 9.24 4.49 13.60
CA THR A 140 9.76 5.70 12.96
C THR A 140 9.75 5.51 11.44
N TYR A 141 9.88 6.60 10.68
CA TYR A 141 9.94 6.50 9.22
C TYR A 141 11.07 5.59 8.73
N ASP A 142 12.26 5.70 9.32
CA ASP A 142 13.41 4.88 8.92
C ASP A 142 13.19 3.40 9.24
N GLN A 143 12.61 3.10 10.41
CA GLN A 143 12.21 1.74 10.78
C GLN A 143 11.13 1.18 9.84
N ALA A 144 10.20 2.01 9.37
CA ALA A 144 9.17 1.57 8.42
C ALA A 144 9.78 1.22 7.05
N ILE A 145 10.81 1.96 6.61
CA ILE A 145 11.57 1.62 5.39
C ILE A 145 12.35 0.32 5.57
N GLU A 146 12.97 0.12 6.74
CA GLU A 146 13.64 -1.15 7.06
C GLU A 146 12.65 -2.31 7.06
N ASN A 147 11.50 -2.16 7.74
CA ASN A 147 10.44 -3.18 7.74
C ASN A 147 9.98 -3.56 6.34
N LEU A 148 9.83 -2.58 5.46
CA LEU A 148 9.44 -2.82 4.08
C LEU A 148 10.51 -3.63 3.33
N ALA A 149 11.79 -3.30 3.51
CA ALA A 149 12.89 -4.03 2.88
C ALA A 149 13.00 -5.47 3.42
N GLU A 150 12.94 -5.63 4.75
CA GLU A 150 12.95 -6.93 5.41
C GLU A 150 11.78 -7.81 4.96
N ALA A 151 10.56 -7.26 4.94
CA ALA A 151 9.38 -7.98 4.46
C ALA A 151 9.47 -8.34 2.97
N ALA A 152 10.10 -7.50 2.14
CA ALA A 152 10.28 -7.79 0.72
C ALA A 152 11.30 -8.91 0.46
N LEU A 153 12.32 -9.03 1.30
CA LEU A 153 13.37 -10.04 1.17
C LEU A 153 13.02 -11.37 1.84
N HIS A 154 12.38 -11.31 3.01
CA HIS A 154 12.19 -12.47 3.89
C HIS A 154 10.71 -12.83 4.11
N GLY A 155 9.78 -12.05 3.58
CA GLY A 155 8.36 -12.37 3.63
C GLY A 155 7.85 -12.60 5.06
N PRO A 156 7.12 -13.70 5.32
CA PRO A 156 6.65 -14.07 6.66
C PRO A 156 7.76 -14.32 7.69
N ASP A 157 8.97 -14.64 7.25
CA ASP A 157 10.09 -14.96 8.14
C ASP A 157 10.94 -13.73 8.51
N ALA A 158 10.53 -12.54 8.07
CA ALA A 158 11.16 -11.27 8.41
C ALA A 158 11.07 -10.92 9.89
N GLU A 159 12.03 -10.14 10.38
CA GLU A 159 11.94 -9.46 11.68
C GLU A 159 11.62 -7.97 11.48
N LEU A 160 10.49 -7.52 12.05
CA LEU A 160 9.96 -6.18 11.83
C LEU A 160 10.02 -5.35 13.11
N TRP A 161 10.42 -4.08 12.99
CA TRP A 161 10.30 -3.09 14.04
C TRP A 161 8.86 -2.84 14.44
N TYR A 162 8.60 -2.92 15.74
CA TYR A 162 7.33 -2.58 16.38
C TYR A 162 7.60 -2.15 17.83
N GLU A 163 7.11 -0.96 18.23
CA GLU A 163 7.32 -0.40 19.58
C GLU A 163 8.81 -0.34 20.00
N GLY A 164 9.68 0.02 19.06
CA GLY A 164 11.11 0.17 19.33
C GLY A 164 11.91 -1.13 19.49
N ARG A 165 11.34 -2.30 19.14
CA ARG A 165 12.06 -3.58 19.08
C ARG A 165 11.75 -4.33 17.78
N LYS A 166 12.63 -5.24 17.36
CA LYS A 166 12.34 -6.19 16.28
C LYS A 166 11.51 -7.36 16.82
N VAL A 167 10.50 -7.75 16.06
CA VAL A 167 9.55 -8.83 16.38
C VAL A 167 9.37 -9.71 15.13
N PRO A 168 9.34 -11.05 15.24
CA PRO A 168 9.06 -11.90 14.09
C PRO A 168 7.73 -11.53 13.42
N ALA A 169 7.72 -11.42 12.09
CA ALA A 169 6.55 -10.96 11.34
C ALA A 169 5.32 -11.85 11.60
N ARG A 170 5.48 -13.17 11.63
CA ARG A 170 4.39 -14.11 11.97
C ARG A 170 3.80 -13.88 13.36
N GLU A 171 4.64 -13.61 14.36
CA GLU A 171 4.18 -13.30 15.73
C GLU A 171 3.43 -11.97 15.75
N LEU A 172 4.02 -10.93 15.14
CA LEU A 172 3.40 -9.62 15.03
C LEU A 172 2.03 -9.68 14.34
N TRP A 173 1.91 -10.47 13.26
CA TRP A 173 0.63 -10.69 12.58
C TRP A 173 -0.39 -11.34 13.50
N ARG A 174 -0.06 -12.50 14.09
CA ARG A 174 -0.98 -13.28 14.93
C ARG A 174 -1.42 -12.51 16.17
N GLU A 175 -0.48 -11.88 16.85
CA GLU A 175 -0.73 -11.29 18.15
C GLU A 175 -1.26 -9.87 18.08
N VAL A 176 -0.91 -9.10 17.05
CA VAL A 176 -1.18 -7.66 17.01
C VAL A 176 -1.99 -7.27 15.79
N LEU A 177 -1.49 -7.54 14.59
CA LEU A 177 -2.06 -6.96 13.36
C LEU A 177 -3.44 -7.55 13.04
N LEU A 178 -3.68 -8.83 13.29
CA LEU A 178 -5.00 -9.43 13.08
C LEU A 178 -6.08 -8.78 13.95
N ARG A 179 -5.77 -8.42 15.20
CA ARG A 179 -6.73 -7.71 16.06
C ARG A 179 -7.04 -6.30 15.53
N MET A 180 -6.05 -5.64 14.92
CA MET A 180 -6.27 -4.35 14.26
C MET A 180 -7.09 -4.50 12.98
N VAL A 181 -6.86 -5.58 12.21
CA VAL A 181 -7.71 -5.93 11.07
C VAL A 181 -9.15 -6.14 11.52
N ASP A 182 -9.39 -6.87 12.60
CA ASP A 182 -10.74 -7.07 13.13
C ASP A 182 -11.39 -5.75 13.54
N SER A 183 -10.69 -4.91 14.31
CA SER A 183 -11.21 -3.58 14.68
C SER A 183 -11.52 -2.69 13.47
N GLY A 184 -10.70 -2.75 12.43
CA GLY A 184 -10.94 -2.01 11.20
C GLY A 184 -12.08 -2.60 10.36
N HIS A 185 -12.25 -3.92 10.37
CA HIS A 185 -13.36 -4.60 9.70
C HIS A 185 -14.70 -4.12 10.25
N ASP A 186 -14.84 -4.11 11.58
CA ASP A 186 -16.07 -3.75 12.27
C ASP A 186 -16.47 -2.30 12.00
N ASP A 187 -15.50 -1.38 12.04
CA ASP A 187 -15.75 0.03 11.80
C ASP A 187 -16.03 0.36 10.33
N LEU A 188 -15.38 -0.33 9.40
CA LEU A 188 -15.70 -0.19 7.97
C LEU A 188 -17.04 -0.85 7.62
N HIS A 189 -17.71 -1.48 8.59
CA HIS A 189 -19.01 -2.13 8.45
C HIS A 189 -19.03 -3.17 7.33
N PHE A 190 -17.92 -3.89 7.15
CA PHE A 190 -17.93 -5.04 6.28
C PHE A 190 -18.81 -6.14 6.89
N SER A 191 -19.43 -6.97 6.03
CA SER A 191 -20.20 -8.12 6.50
C SER A 191 -19.28 -9.24 6.98
N ASP A 192 -19.73 -10.04 7.93
CA ASP A 192 -19.05 -11.27 8.38
C ASP A 192 -18.65 -12.18 7.21
N ARG A 193 -19.50 -12.29 6.18
CA ARG A 193 -19.22 -13.04 4.96
C ARG A 193 -17.93 -12.61 4.26
N THR A 194 -17.57 -11.34 4.32
CA THR A 194 -16.31 -10.82 3.76
C THR A 194 -15.12 -11.34 4.56
N LYS A 195 -15.20 -11.31 5.89
CA LYS A 195 -14.16 -11.84 6.78
C LYS A 195 -14.01 -13.34 6.60
N ASP A 196 -15.11 -14.09 6.66
CA ASP A 196 -15.13 -15.54 6.49
C ASP A 196 -14.51 -15.98 5.16
N ARG A 197 -14.68 -15.17 4.11
CA ARG A 197 -14.14 -15.46 2.78
C ARG A 197 -12.64 -15.16 2.65
N TYR A 198 -12.16 -14.05 3.20
CA TYR A 198 -10.82 -13.53 2.88
C TYR A 198 -9.80 -13.67 3.99
N GLN A 199 -10.22 -13.74 5.26
CA GLN A 199 -9.30 -13.93 6.38
C GLN A 199 -8.55 -15.28 6.30
N PRO A 200 -9.19 -16.41 5.93
CA PRO A 200 -8.47 -17.68 5.81
C PRO A 200 -7.34 -17.64 4.78
N LEU A 201 -7.50 -16.90 3.66
CA LEU A 201 -6.44 -16.76 2.64
C LEU A 201 -5.20 -16.04 3.18
N VAL A 202 -5.39 -15.09 4.09
CA VAL A 202 -4.29 -14.36 4.75
C VAL A 202 -3.59 -15.25 5.76
N LEU A 203 -4.37 -15.99 6.56
CA LEU A 203 -3.85 -16.92 7.56
C LEU A 203 -3.07 -18.06 6.91
N ALA A 204 -3.58 -18.64 5.83
CA ALA A 204 -2.90 -19.69 5.07
C ALA A 204 -1.49 -19.22 4.63
N ARG A 205 -1.35 -17.99 4.13
CA ARG A 205 -0.02 -17.42 3.78
C ARG A 205 0.92 -17.31 4.98
N LEU A 206 0.39 -16.93 6.14
CA LEU A 206 1.16 -16.77 7.38
C LEU A 206 1.52 -18.09 8.06
N GLU A 207 0.83 -19.18 7.76
CA GLU A 207 1.05 -20.49 8.37
C GLU A 207 1.84 -21.40 7.43
N GLU A 208 1.46 -21.45 6.17
CA GLU A 208 1.96 -22.41 5.18
C GLU A 208 3.25 -21.95 4.49
N GLY A 209 3.70 -20.72 4.75
CA GLY A 209 5.03 -20.23 4.38
C GLY A 209 5.27 -20.22 2.87
N GLY A 210 4.33 -19.65 2.12
CA GLY A 210 4.44 -19.50 0.67
C GLY A 210 3.90 -18.16 0.24
N THR A 211 4.78 -17.17 0.10
CA THR A 211 4.52 -16.03 -0.77
C THR A 211 4.30 -16.52 -2.20
N GLY A 212 3.62 -15.73 -3.03
CA GLY A 212 3.48 -16.07 -4.45
C GLY A 212 4.84 -16.29 -5.14
N ALA A 213 5.88 -15.59 -4.72
CA ALA A 213 7.24 -15.77 -5.22
C ALA A 213 7.79 -17.17 -4.89
N GLU A 214 7.72 -17.59 -3.62
CA GLU A 214 8.17 -18.93 -3.21
C GLU A 214 7.38 -20.05 -3.88
N LEU A 215 6.08 -19.86 -4.11
CA LEU A 215 5.27 -20.83 -4.85
C LEU A 215 5.71 -20.93 -6.31
N ILE A 216 5.95 -19.79 -6.97
CA ILE A 216 6.44 -19.76 -8.35
C ILE A 216 7.83 -20.40 -8.45
N GLU A 217 8.72 -20.17 -7.47
CA GLU A 217 10.04 -20.82 -7.41
C GLU A 217 9.93 -22.34 -7.29
N ARG A 218 9.04 -22.86 -6.45
CA ARG A 218 8.79 -24.31 -6.35
C ARG A 218 8.30 -24.91 -7.66
N TYR A 219 7.41 -24.21 -8.37
CA TYR A 219 6.97 -24.62 -9.70
C TYR A 219 8.11 -24.59 -10.71
N TRP A 220 8.96 -23.56 -10.67
CA TRP A 220 10.13 -23.45 -11.53
C TRP A 220 11.10 -24.62 -11.33
N ASP A 221 11.39 -25.00 -10.08
CA ASP A 221 12.38 -26.02 -9.75
C ASP A 221 12.00 -27.43 -10.19
N ARG A 222 10.69 -27.75 -10.22
CA ARG A 222 10.21 -29.06 -10.69
C ARG A 222 10.15 -29.21 -12.21
N LEU A 223 10.27 -28.11 -12.96
CA LEU A 223 10.08 -28.14 -14.41
C LEU A 223 11.38 -28.53 -15.14
N PRO A 224 11.32 -29.50 -16.08
CA PRO A 224 12.47 -29.87 -16.89
C PRO A 224 12.75 -28.82 -17.98
N GLY A 225 13.92 -28.91 -18.60
CA GLY A 225 14.34 -28.06 -19.72
C GLY A 225 15.27 -26.91 -19.31
N ASP A 226 15.75 -26.19 -20.32
CA ASP A 226 16.55 -24.97 -20.14
C ASP A 226 15.69 -23.77 -19.71
N GLY A 227 16.30 -22.61 -19.45
CA GLY A 227 15.58 -21.44 -18.94
C GLY A 227 14.42 -20.95 -19.82
N LEU A 228 14.51 -21.08 -21.15
CA LEU A 228 13.43 -20.65 -22.05
C LEU A 228 12.31 -21.68 -22.11
N GLU A 229 12.65 -22.96 -22.23
CA GLU A 229 11.66 -24.04 -22.24
C GLU A 229 10.91 -24.11 -20.90
N ARG A 230 11.67 -24.03 -19.81
CA ARG A 230 11.15 -24.01 -18.44
C ARG A 230 10.20 -22.82 -18.22
N GLY A 231 10.58 -21.62 -18.68
CA GLY A 231 9.72 -20.44 -18.59
C GLY A 231 8.39 -20.58 -19.34
N LYS A 232 8.40 -21.19 -20.53
CA LYS A 232 7.16 -21.46 -21.28
C LYS A 232 6.26 -22.45 -20.56
N ARG A 233 6.84 -23.52 -20.00
CA ARG A 233 6.10 -24.53 -19.23
C ARG A 233 5.50 -23.93 -17.97
N LEU A 234 6.27 -23.11 -17.25
CA LEU A 234 5.80 -22.40 -16.06
C LEU A 234 4.58 -21.54 -16.42
N THR A 235 4.67 -20.73 -17.46
CA THR A 235 3.53 -19.89 -17.89
C THR A 235 2.29 -20.73 -18.20
N LEU A 236 2.43 -21.86 -18.90
CA LEU A 236 1.30 -22.74 -19.20
C LEU A 236 0.67 -23.33 -17.93
N GLU A 237 1.47 -23.81 -16.98
CA GLU A 237 0.94 -24.34 -15.73
C GLU A 237 0.30 -23.25 -14.85
N LEU A 238 0.86 -22.03 -14.84
CA LEU A 238 0.27 -20.91 -14.12
C LEU A 238 -1.09 -20.50 -14.70
N LEU A 239 -1.29 -20.60 -16.02
CA LEU A 239 -2.58 -20.31 -16.64
C LEU A 239 -3.71 -21.23 -16.15
N ASP A 240 -3.38 -22.47 -15.78
CA ASP A 240 -4.35 -23.45 -15.28
C ASP A 240 -4.79 -23.16 -13.83
N VAL A 241 -3.95 -22.47 -13.05
CA VAL A 241 -4.18 -22.22 -11.60
C VAL A 241 -4.37 -20.74 -11.24
N GLN A 242 -4.21 -19.80 -12.17
CA GLN A 242 -4.23 -18.35 -11.89
C GLN A 242 -5.53 -17.82 -11.27
N GLU A 243 -6.65 -18.52 -11.45
CA GLU A 243 -7.95 -18.17 -10.86
C GLU A 243 -8.11 -18.68 -9.41
N GLN A 244 -7.27 -19.63 -9.00
CA GLN A 244 -7.31 -20.25 -7.69
C GLN A 244 -6.44 -19.48 -6.69
N PRO A 245 -6.84 -19.40 -5.41
CA PRO A 245 -5.99 -18.84 -4.37
C PRO A 245 -4.73 -19.71 -4.20
N TRP A 246 -3.67 -19.11 -3.67
CA TRP A 246 -2.38 -19.77 -3.54
C TRP A 246 -2.42 -21.02 -2.66
N SER A 247 -3.30 -21.05 -1.66
CA SER A 247 -3.50 -22.20 -0.79
C SER A 247 -4.02 -23.45 -1.52
N GLU A 248 -4.66 -23.28 -2.67
CA GLU A 248 -5.22 -24.38 -3.48
C GLU A 248 -4.26 -24.86 -4.57
N TRP A 249 -3.14 -24.15 -4.79
CA TRP A 249 -2.18 -24.56 -5.79
C TRP A 249 -1.54 -25.90 -5.41
N PRO A 250 -1.40 -26.85 -6.37
CA PRO A 250 -0.67 -28.09 -6.14
C PRO A 250 0.69 -27.85 -5.49
N ARG A 251 0.87 -28.39 -4.29
CA ARG A 251 2.17 -28.40 -3.63
C ARG A 251 3.04 -29.47 -4.30
N ALA A 252 4.09 -29.01 -4.97
CA ALA A 252 5.14 -29.85 -5.53
C ALA A 252 5.83 -30.67 -4.44
#